data_AF-A0A9P8XYD6-F1
#
_entry.id   AF-A0A9P8XYD6-F1
#
_cell.length_a   1.000
_cell.length_b   1.000
_cell.length_c   1.000
_cell.angle_alpha   90.00
_cell.angle_beta   90.00
_cell.angle_gamma   90.00
#
_symmetry.space_group_name_H-M   'P 1'
#
loop_
_entity.id
_entity.type
_entity.pdbx_description
1 polymer ?
#
loop_
_entity_poly.entity_id
_entity_poly.type
_entity_poly.pdbx_seq_one_letter_code
_entity_poly.pdbx_strand_id
1 'polypeptide(L)'
;MTPTIHLVRHGQGYHNISIHSQHLRDPELTPLGEQQCFELRDSFPDHDKITHLVASPLRRTLSTCLVAFAPAVARTGKIIALPDSQELSLYDCDRGTDVETLRAEFGERVDLALVPPGWNSKGCEERQPTVANLIVRARRVRLWLRDLALTTTLAATGSNDTAEREGRDVQIVLVTHGGFLHFLIEDWDGIPQRKGTGWANAEIRSYTFADATGQDSEASLKETDSSWTRRRGQDVPLTVAEQLDLREAYSRALDAETAMVEKELAEMETSTVA
;
A
#
# COMPACT_ATOMS: atom_id res chain seq x y z
N MET A 1 -5.58 12.18 20.40
CA MET A 1 -4.31 11.48 20.14
C MET A 1 -4.10 11.38 18.64
N THR A 2 -2.85 11.28 18.17
CA THR A 2 -2.55 11.25 16.72
C THR A 2 -2.81 9.86 16.17
N PRO A 3 -3.52 9.71 15.04
CA PRO A 3 -3.78 8.40 14.46
C PRO A 3 -2.47 7.71 14.06
N THR A 4 -2.45 6.38 14.21
CA THR A 4 -1.34 5.53 13.78
C THR A 4 -1.70 4.85 12.47
N ILE A 5 -0.81 4.92 11.50
CA ILE A 5 -0.95 4.29 10.19
C ILE A 5 0.09 3.16 10.09
N HIS A 6 -0.38 1.93 10.05
CA HIS A 6 0.43 0.75 9.81
C HIS A 6 0.48 0.47 8.31
N LEU A 7 1.66 0.59 7.72
CA LEU A 7 1.88 0.34 6.32
C LEU A 7 2.52 -1.03 6.15
N VAL A 8 1.94 -1.83 5.24
CA VAL A 8 2.33 -3.22 5.04
C VAL A 8 2.58 -3.48 3.57
N ARG A 9 3.75 -4.05 3.23
CA ARG A 9 3.96 -4.63 1.90
C ARG A 9 3.30 -6.01 1.84
N HIS A 10 2.59 -6.33 0.77
CA HIS A 10 1.99 -7.66 0.59
C HIS A 10 2.99 -8.82 0.77
N GLY A 11 2.49 -9.99 1.21
CA GLY A 11 3.23 -11.25 1.22
C GLY A 11 3.67 -11.66 -0.19
N GLN A 12 4.61 -12.59 -0.31
CA GLN A 12 5.11 -13.01 -1.63
C GLN A 12 3.98 -13.46 -2.56
N GLY A 13 3.86 -12.82 -3.72
CA GLY A 13 2.97 -13.25 -4.81
C GLY A 13 3.71 -14.03 -5.88
N TYR A 14 3.00 -14.74 -6.76
CA TYR A 14 3.65 -15.49 -7.85
C TYR A 14 4.54 -14.60 -8.76
N HIS A 15 4.17 -13.33 -8.96
CA HIS A 15 5.02 -12.36 -9.67
C HIS A 15 6.39 -12.11 -9.03
N ASN A 16 6.58 -12.42 -7.73
CA ASN A 16 7.88 -12.25 -7.06
C ASN A 16 8.85 -13.41 -7.31
N ILE A 17 8.41 -14.53 -7.90
CA ILE A 17 9.23 -15.73 -8.08
C ILE A 17 10.28 -15.52 -9.18
N SER A 18 9.92 -14.85 -10.27
CA SER A 18 10.81 -14.59 -11.40
C SER A 18 10.33 -13.41 -12.22
N ILE A 19 11.24 -12.80 -13.00
CA ILE A 19 10.93 -11.71 -13.93
C ILE A 19 9.82 -12.13 -14.92
N HIS A 20 9.86 -13.35 -15.45
CA HIS A 20 8.80 -13.85 -16.35
C HIS A 20 7.42 -13.89 -15.69
N SER A 21 7.36 -14.02 -14.36
CA SER A 21 6.10 -14.06 -13.63
C SER A 21 5.44 -12.68 -13.52
N GLN A 22 6.11 -11.60 -13.93
CA GLN A 22 5.53 -10.25 -13.97
C GLN A 22 4.42 -10.12 -15.02
N HIS A 23 4.38 -11.01 -16.02
CA HIS A 23 3.27 -11.09 -16.99
C HIS A 23 2.06 -11.88 -16.48
N LEU A 24 2.11 -12.45 -15.27
CA LEU A 24 0.93 -13.04 -14.65
C LEU A 24 0.01 -11.92 -14.20
N ARG A 25 -1.21 -11.88 -14.74
CA ARG A 25 -2.20 -10.86 -14.36
C ARG A 25 -2.70 -11.07 -12.94
N ASP A 26 -2.71 -9.97 -12.16
CA ASP A 26 -3.19 -9.89 -10.77
C ASP A 26 -2.98 -11.17 -9.94
N PRO A 27 -1.72 -11.62 -9.76
CA PRO A 27 -1.45 -12.95 -9.24
C PRO A 27 -1.74 -13.04 -7.75
N GLU A 28 -2.12 -14.25 -7.33
CA GLU A 28 -2.32 -14.61 -5.92
C GLU A 28 -1.00 -14.66 -5.13
N LEU A 29 -1.15 -14.84 -3.81
CA LEU A 29 -0.05 -15.18 -2.93
C LEU A 29 0.48 -16.59 -3.24
N THR A 30 1.78 -16.79 -3.03
CA THR A 30 2.37 -18.12 -3.00
C THR A 30 2.12 -18.77 -1.63
N PRO A 31 2.33 -20.09 -1.46
CA PRO A 31 2.31 -20.71 -0.13
C PRO A 31 3.30 -20.06 0.85
N LEU A 32 4.46 -19.61 0.37
CA LEU A 32 5.40 -18.83 1.19
C LEU A 32 4.83 -17.46 1.55
N GLY A 33 4.14 -16.80 0.62
CA GLY A 33 3.43 -15.54 0.90
C GLY A 33 2.35 -15.67 1.96
N GLU A 34 1.58 -16.77 1.93
CA GLU A 34 0.60 -17.08 2.99
C GLU A 34 1.29 -17.33 4.33
N GLN A 35 2.39 -18.09 4.35
CA GLN A 35 3.19 -18.29 5.56
C GLN A 35 3.68 -16.96 6.15
N GLN A 36 4.21 -16.06 5.31
CA GLN A 36 4.61 -14.71 5.73
C GLN A 36 3.44 -13.92 6.34
N CYS A 37 2.23 -14.09 5.81
CA CYS A 37 1.04 -13.45 6.38
C CYS A 37 0.69 -14.04 7.76
N PHE A 38 0.82 -15.35 7.96
CA PHE A 38 0.63 -15.96 9.28
C PHE A 38 1.68 -15.49 10.29
N GLU A 39 2.94 -15.38 9.88
CA GLU A 39 4.02 -14.85 10.74
C GLU A 39 3.76 -13.39 11.13
N LEU A 40 3.30 -12.56 10.19
CA LEU A 40 2.87 -11.18 10.49
C LEU A 40 1.69 -11.16 11.46
N ARG A 41 0.68 -12.02 11.26
CA ARG A 41 -0.46 -12.13 12.17
C ARG A 41 -0.01 -12.45 13.59
N ASP A 42 0.85 -13.45 13.73
CA ASP A 42 1.23 -13.96 15.05
C ASP A 42 2.21 -13.01 15.77
N SER A 43 2.96 -12.20 15.02
CA SER A 43 3.92 -11.23 15.58
C SER A 43 3.36 -9.83 15.83
N PHE A 44 2.27 -9.44 15.17
CA PHE A 44 1.63 -8.14 15.39
C PHE A 44 0.77 -8.15 16.67
N PRO A 45 1.13 -7.39 17.72
CA PRO A 45 0.47 -7.51 19.03
C PRO A 45 -0.85 -6.74 19.13
N ASP A 46 -1.07 -5.74 18.28
CA ASP A 46 -2.10 -4.71 18.43
C ASP A 46 -3.34 -4.97 17.57
N HIS A 47 -3.65 -6.25 17.28
CA HIS A 47 -4.81 -6.61 16.45
C HIS A 47 -6.13 -6.07 16.98
N ASP A 48 -6.26 -5.93 18.30
CA ASP A 48 -7.43 -5.41 19.01
C ASP A 48 -7.60 -3.88 18.86
N LYS A 49 -6.51 -3.16 18.61
CA LYS A 49 -6.51 -1.70 18.45
C LYS A 49 -6.84 -1.23 17.03
N ILE A 50 -6.72 -2.10 16.03
CA ILE A 50 -7.03 -1.76 14.64
C ILE A 50 -8.49 -1.31 14.53
N THR A 51 -8.68 -0.11 14.00
CA THR A 51 -9.99 0.49 13.73
C THR A 51 -10.43 0.27 12.30
N HIS A 52 -9.49 0.32 11.35
CA HIS A 52 -9.77 0.16 9.92
C HIS A 52 -8.70 -0.67 9.23
N LEU A 53 -9.16 -1.46 8.26
CA LEU A 53 -8.33 -2.23 7.35
C LEU A 53 -8.54 -1.67 5.94
N VAL A 54 -7.45 -1.33 5.28
CA VAL A 54 -7.43 -0.77 3.94
C VAL A 54 -6.43 -1.59 3.11
N ALA A 55 -6.75 -1.83 1.84
CA ALA A 55 -5.84 -2.52 0.95
C ALA A 55 -5.93 -1.98 -0.47
N SER A 56 -4.85 -2.12 -1.22
CA SER A 56 -4.93 -2.04 -2.68
C SER A 56 -5.89 -3.11 -3.21
N PRO A 57 -6.70 -2.82 -4.25
CA PRO A 57 -7.63 -3.79 -4.83
C PRO A 57 -6.97 -4.91 -5.66
N LEU A 58 -5.65 -5.13 -5.54
CA LEU A 58 -4.98 -6.30 -6.13
C LEU A 58 -5.15 -7.53 -5.23
N ARG A 59 -5.29 -8.71 -5.83
CA ARG A 59 -5.63 -9.95 -5.11
C ARG A 59 -4.63 -10.26 -4.00
N ARG A 60 -3.33 -10.13 -4.29
CA ARG A 60 -2.25 -10.33 -3.30
C ARG A 60 -2.34 -9.42 -2.07
N THR A 61 -2.78 -8.17 -2.22
CA THR A 61 -2.92 -7.23 -1.08
C THR A 61 -4.19 -7.50 -0.29
N LEU A 62 -5.30 -7.82 -0.97
CA LEU A 62 -6.54 -8.24 -0.33
C LEU A 62 -6.34 -9.52 0.49
N SER A 63 -5.73 -10.55 -0.10
CA SER A 63 -5.43 -11.82 0.59
C SER A 63 -4.43 -11.62 1.73
N THR A 64 -3.38 -10.80 1.54
CA THR A 64 -2.47 -10.47 2.65
C THR A 64 -3.22 -9.83 3.81
N CYS A 65 -4.08 -8.85 3.54
CA CYS A 65 -4.85 -8.16 4.58
C CYS A 65 -5.80 -9.12 5.31
N LEU A 66 -6.51 -9.97 4.56
CA LEU A 66 -7.42 -10.98 5.11
C LEU A 66 -6.72 -11.97 6.04
N VAL A 67 -5.55 -12.46 5.65
CA VAL A 67 -4.83 -13.50 6.40
C VAL A 67 -4.05 -12.89 7.56
N ALA A 68 -3.24 -11.86 7.30
CA ALA A 68 -2.36 -11.27 8.30
C ALA A 68 -3.12 -10.54 9.41
N PHE A 69 -4.30 -10.01 9.11
CA PHE A 69 -5.12 -9.26 10.06
C PHE A 69 -6.48 -9.94 10.32
N ALA A 70 -6.56 -11.26 10.14
CA ALA A 70 -7.78 -12.03 10.39
C ALA A 70 -8.48 -11.70 11.73
N PRO A 71 -7.76 -11.52 12.87
CA PRO A 71 -8.40 -11.14 14.13
C PRO A 71 -9.07 -9.75 14.07
N ALA A 72 -8.48 -8.79 13.35
CA ALA A 72 -9.07 -7.48 13.14
C ALA A 72 -10.23 -7.52 12.12
N VAL A 73 -10.10 -8.28 11.03
CA VAL A 73 -11.17 -8.47 10.03
C VAL A 73 -12.44 -8.99 10.68
N ALA A 74 -12.33 -9.97 11.59
CA ALA A 74 -13.45 -10.54 12.31
C ALA A 74 -14.20 -9.51 13.18
N ARG A 75 -13.53 -8.43 13.61
CA ARG A 75 -14.09 -7.37 14.44
C ARG A 75 -14.58 -6.17 13.65
N THR A 76 -13.82 -5.70 12.67
CA THR A 76 -14.15 -4.52 11.85
C THR A 76 -15.09 -4.84 10.69
N GLY A 77 -15.19 -6.12 10.32
CA GLY A 77 -16.16 -6.66 9.37
C GLY A 77 -15.73 -6.60 7.90
N LYS A 78 -14.95 -5.59 7.50
CA LYS A 78 -14.56 -5.40 6.09
C LYS A 78 -13.23 -4.69 5.90
N ILE A 79 -12.61 -4.97 4.76
CA ILE A 79 -11.43 -4.28 4.23
C ILE A 79 -11.88 -3.27 3.18
N ILE A 80 -11.45 -2.02 3.30
CA ILE A 80 -11.72 -0.98 2.31
C ILE A 80 -10.71 -1.11 1.17
N ALA A 81 -11.19 -1.34 -0.05
CA ALA A 81 -10.33 -1.38 -1.23
C ALA A 81 -10.08 0.04 -1.76
N LEU A 82 -8.82 0.47 -1.81
CA LEU A 82 -8.41 1.82 -2.19
C LEU A 82 -7.54 1.80 -3.47
N PRO A 83 -8.12 2.08 -4.66
CA PRO A 83 -7.42 1.94 -5.94
C PRO A 83 -6.11 2.71 -6.08
N ASP A 84 -6.03 3.91 -5.50
CA ASP A 84 -4.84 4.76 -5.65
C ASP A 84 -3.60 4.16 -4.97
N SER A 85 -3.78 3.16 -4.09
CA SER A 85 -2.70 2.40 -3.46
C SER A 85 -2.16 1.21 -4.28
N GLN A 86 -2.50 1.10 -5.57
CA GLN A 86 -1.99 0.09 -6.50
C GLN A 86 -0.47 0.21 -6.77
N GLU A 87 0.20 -0.91 -7.07
CA GLU A 87 1.61 -0.90 -7.50
C GLU A 87 1.80 -0.10 -8.81
N LEU A 88 3.03 0.33 -9.03
CA LEU A 88 3.38 1.28 -10.08
C LEU A 88 3.52 0.67 -11.48
N SER A 89 4.20 -0.46 -11.71
CA SER A 89 4.69 -0.83 -13.07
C SER A 89 3.61 -1.09 -14.14
N LEU A 90 3.99 -1.09 -15.42
CA LEU A 90 3.10 -1.45 -16.53
C LEU A 90 2.95 -2.96 -16.76
N TYR A 91 3.69 -3.79 -16.03
CA TYR A 91 3.56 -5.25 -16.10
C TYR A 91 2.15 -5.71 -15.71
N ASP A 92 1.71 -6.83 -16.29
CA ASP A 92 0.36 -7.34 -16.08
C ASP A 92 0.08 -7.72 -14.61
N CYS A 93 1.12 -8.06 -13.84
CA CYS A 93 0.96 -8.31 -12.42
C CYS A 93 0.44 -7.11 -11.63
N ASP A 94 0.62 -5.89 -12.14
CA ASP A 94 0.15 -4.67 -11.51
C ASP A 94 -1.16 -4.16 -12.10
N ARG A 95 -1.72 -4.88 -13.08
CA ARG A 95 -3.06 -4.65 -13.63
C ARG A 95 -4.05 -5.53 -12.88
N GLY A 96 -5.07 -4.91 -12.30
CA GLY A 96 -5.99 -5.61 -11.43
C GLY A 96 -7.06 -6.46 -12.12
N THR A 97 -7.91 -6.99 -11.28
CA THR A 97 -9.11 -7.75 -11.63
C THR A 97 -10.35 -6.86 -11.63
N ASP A 98 -11.31 -7.17 -12.50
CA ASP A 98 -12.57 -6.44 -12.58
C ASP A 98 -13.36 -6.49 -11.26
N VAL A 99 -14.06 -5.40 -10.95
CA VAL A 99 -14.76 -5.21 -9.67
C VAL A 99 -15.78 -6.32 -9.38
N GLU A 100 -16.49 -6.82 -10.40
CA GLU A 100 -17.45 -7.91 -10.24
C GLU A 100 -16.78 -9.24 -9.90
N THR A 101 -15.63 -9.53 -10.50
CA THR A 101 -14.84 -10.73 -10.20
C THR A 101 -14.27 -10.65 -8.79
N LEU A 102 -13.74 -9.48 -8.38
CA LEU A 102 -13.31 -9.26 -7.00
C LEU A 102 -14.47 -9.43 -6.01
N ARG A 103 -15.67 -8.94 -6.34
CA ARG A 103 -16.86 -9.11 -5.50
C ARG A 103 -17.25 -10.58 -5.37
N ALA A 104 -17.20 -11.34 -6.45
CA ALA A 104 -17.48 -12.77 -6.44
C ALA A 104 -16.47 -13.56 -5.59
N GLU A 105 -15.18 -13.19 -5.67
CA GLU A 105 -14.10 -13.87 -4.95
C GLU A 105 -14.07 -13.53 -3.45
N PHE A 106 -14.15 -12.25 -3.10
CA PHE A 106 -13.97 -11.79 -1.73
C PHE A 106 -15.28 -11.62 -0.96
N GLY A 107 -16.41 -11.48 -1.65
CA GLY A 107 -17.72 -11.28 -1.06
C GLY A 107 -17.79 -10.01 -0.21
N GLU A 108 -18.58 -10.04 0.86
CA GLU A 108 -18.80 -8.89 1.75
C GLU A 108 -17.59 -8.52 2.62
N ARG A 109 -16.54 -9.35 2.62
CA ARG A 109 -15.30 -9.10 3.38
C ARG A 109 -14.50 -7.92 2.84
N VAL A 110 -14.75 -7.50 1.59
CA VAL A 110 -14.06 -6.39 0.93
C VAL A 110 -15.09 -5.39 0.44
N ASP A 111 -14.94 -4.15 0.88
CA ASP A 111 -15.71 -3.00 0.41
C ASP A 111 -15.08 -2.43 -0.84
N LEU A 112 -15.77 -2.64 -1.96
CA LEU A 112 -15.34 -2.24 -3.29
C LEU A 112 -16.00 -0.92 -3.74
N ALA A 113 -16.65 -0.17 -2.84
CA ALA A 113 -17.36 1.06 -3.21
C ALA A 113 -16.49 2.13 -3.87
N LEU A 114 -15.18 2.15 -3.55
CA LEU A 114 -14.21 3.08 -4.13
C LEU A 114 -13.56 2.54 -5.41
N VAL A 115 -13.89 1.33 -5.85
CA VAL A 115 -13.26 0.65 -6.99
C VAL A 115 -14.16 0.78 -8.22
N PRO A 116 -13.93 1.77 -9.11
CA PRO A 116 -14.80 1.99 -10.26
C PRO A 116 -14.62 0.89 -11.31
N PRO A 117 -15.62 0.66 -12.19
CA PRO A 117 -15.42 -0.12 -13.40
C PRO A 117 -14.22 0.40 -14.20
N GLY A 118 -13.38 -0.51 -14.71
CA GLY A 118 -12.19 -0.15 -15.48
C GLY A 118 -10.99 0.34 -14.65
N TRP A 119 -11.06 0.34 -13.31
CA TRP A 119 -9.93 0.74 -12.43
C TRP A 119 -8.64 -0.04 -12.72
N ASN A 120 -8.78 -1.27 -13.21
CA ASN A 120 -7.73 -2.21 -13.52
C ASN A 120 -6.99 -1.92 -14.84
N SER A 121 -7.42 -0.91 -15.59
CA SER A 121 -6.71 -0.40 -16.76
C SER A 121 -5.72 0.69 -16.35
N LYS A 122 -4.48 0.56 -16.82
CA LYS A 122 -3.45 1.62 -16.72
C LYS A 122 -3.38 2.50 -17.97
N GLY A 123 -4.33 2.37 -18.90
CA GLY A 123 -4.33 3.11 -20.16
C GLY A 123 -4.70 4.60 -20.02
N CYS A 124 -5.32 5.01 -18.90
CA CYS A 124 -5.61 6.43 -18.67
C CYS A 124 -4.41 7.15 -18.05
N GLU A 125 -4.25 8.43 -18.40
CA GLU A 125 -3.10 9.25 -18.00
C GLU A 125 -2.85 9.20 -16.49
N GLU A 126 -3.88 9.30 -15.64
CA GLU A 126 -3.73 9.30 -14.18
C GLU A 126 -3.21 7.98 -13.57
N ARG A 127 -3.33 6.85 -14.28
CA ARG A 127 -2.90 5.53 -13.81
C ARG A 127 -1.52 5.13 -14.34
N GLN A 128 -0.97 5.89 -15.28
CA GLN A 128 0.37 5.69 -15.81
C GLN A 128 1.43 5.90 -14.72
N PRO A 129 2.49 5.07 -14.66
CA PRO A 129 3.52 5.15 -13.62
C PRO A 129 4.55 6.26 -13.79
N THR A 130 4.11 7.43 -14.23
CA THR A 130 4.99 8.60 -14.20
C THR A 130 5.21 9.04 -12.76
N VAL A 131 6.40 9.56 -12.46
CA VAL A 131 6.72 10.10 -11.12
C VAL A 131 5.69 11.14 -10.67
N ALA A 132 5.23 12.02 -11.58
CA ALA A 132 4.21 13.02 -11.29
C ALA A 132 2.88 12.39 -10.84
N ASN A 133 2.40 11.39 -11.58
CA ASN A 133 1.16 10.68 -11.23
C ASN A 133 1.30 9.93 -9.90
N LEU A 134 2.44 9.29 -9.66
CA LEU A 134 2.69 8.54 -8.43
C LEU A 134 2.73 9.46 -7.20
N ILE A 135 3.32 10.66 -7.31
CA ILE A 135 3.28 11.68 -6.26
C ILE A 135 1.83 12.09 -5.97
N VAL A 136 1.03 12.38 -7.01
CA VAL A 136 -0.37 12.78 -6.86
C VAL A 136 -1.20 11.67 -6.21
N ARG A 137 -1.04 10.41 -6.66
CA ARG A 137 -1.72 9.24 -6.10
C ARG A 137 -1.33 9.00 -4.64
N ALA A 138 -0.05 9.06 -4.31
CA ALA A 138 0.45 8.94 -2.94
C ALA A 138 -0.17 10.01 -2.03
N ARG A 139 -0.20 11.26 -2.48
CA ARG A 139 -0.85 12.37 -1.76
C ARG A 139 -2.34 12.13 -1.56
N ARG A 140 -3.07 11.67 -2.59
CA ARG A 140 -4.50 11.31 -2.48
C ARG A 140 -4.72 10.23 -1.42
N VAL A 141 -3.87 9.19 -1.38
CA VAL A 141 -3.94 8.14 -0.34
C VAL A 141 -3.69 8.70 1.05
N ARG A 142 -2.65 9.53 1.26
CA ARG A 142 -2.37 10.14 2.58
C ARG A 142 -3.54 10.99 3.07
N LEU A 143 -4.08 11.85 2.21
CA LEU A 143 -5.23 12.68 2.53
C LEU A 143 -6.47 11.86 2.88
N TRP A 144 -6.74 10.80 2.11
CA TRP A 144 -7.86 9.90 2.36
C TRP A 144 -7.73 9.18 3.70
N LEU A 145 -6.52 8.68 4.04
CA LEU A 145 -6.26 8.05 5.34
C LEU A 145 -6.45 9.05 6.50
N ARG A 146 -6.03 10.31 6.30
CA ARG A 146 -6.24 11.36 7.31
C ARG A 146 -7.72 11.65 7.52
N ASP A 147 -8.48 11.79 6.44
CA ASP A 147 -9.92 12.04 6.50
C ASP A 147 -10.68 10.89 7.17
N LEU A 148 -10.32 9.64 6.85
CA LEU A 148 -10.85 8.47 7.53
C LEU A 148 -10.58 8.53 9.04
N ALA A 149 -9.36 8.92 9.44
CA ALA A 149 -9.00 9.01 10.84
C ALA A 149 -9.75 10.14 11.58
N LEU A 150 -9.85 11.31 10.96
CA LEU A 150 -10.59 12.46 11.51
C LEU A 150 -12.08 12.13 11.67
N THR A 151 -12.70 11.59 10.63
CA THR A 151 -14.12 11.20 10.64
C THR A 151 -14.41 10.17 11.72
N THR A 152 -13.52 9.18 11.88
CA THR A 152 -13.64 8.15 12.93
C THR A 152 -13.56 8.77 14.33
N THR A 153 -12.64 9.72 14.52
CA THR A 153 -12.47 10.42 15.80
C THR A 153 -13.72 11.25 16.14
N LEU A 154 -14.26 12.00 15.16
CA LEU A 154 -15.47 12.82 15.33
C LEU A 154 -16.72 11.98 15.62
N ALA A 155 -16.85 10.82 14.97
CA ALA A 155 -17.97 9.91 15.23
C ALA A 155 -17.97 9.38 16.68
N ALA A 156 -16.79 9.17 17.27
CA ALA A 156 -16.67 8.72 18.66
C ALA A 156 -17.01 9.82 19.69
N THR A 157 -16.68 11.09 19.41
CA THR A 157 -16.92 12.20 20.36
C THR A 157 -18.37 12.65 20.45
N GLY A 158 -19.21 12.28 19.46
CA GLY A 158 -20.65 12.50 19.48
C GLY A 158 -21.43 11.57 20.42
N SER A 159 -20.76 10.60 21.06
CA SER A 159 -21.37 9.68 22.02
C SER A 159 -21.46 10.26 23.44
N ASN A 160 -22.52 9.87 24.16
CA ASN A 160 -22.73 10.23 25.57
C ASN A 160 -21.92 9.38 26.56
N ASP A 161 -21.18 8.37 26.07
CA ASP A 161 -20.39 7.50 26.92
C ASP A 161 -19.01 8.12 27.23
N THR A 162 -18.71 8.31 28.50
CA THR A 162 -17.45 8.93 28.98
C THR A 162 -16.21 8.09 28.66
N ALA A 163 -16.36 6.77 28.47
CA ALA A 163 -15.27 5.91 28.01
C ALA A 163 -15.01 6.03 26.50
N GLU A 164 -16.00 6.48 25.72
CA GLU A 164 -15.85 6.74 24.28
C GLU A 164 -15.32 8.16 23.98
N ARG A 165 -15.46 9.09 24.94
CA ARG A 165 -14.90 10.45 24.88
C ARG A 165 -13.38 10.51 25.03
N GLU A 166 -12.78 9.56 25.75
CA GLU A 166 -11.32 9.36 25.71
C GLU A 166 -10.98 8.76 24.34
N GLY A 167 -10.75 9.67 23.37
CA GLY A 167 -10.69 9.36 21.95
C GLY A 167 -9.88 8.10 21.65
N ARG A 168 -10.58 7.08 21.13
CA ARG A 168 -9.95 5.85 20.64
C ARG A 168 -8.76 6.22 19.76
N ASP A 169 -7.60 5.65 20.08
CA ASP A 169 -6.43 5.72 19.22
C ASP A 169 -6.79 5.07 17.89
N VAL A 170 -7.03 5.89 16.87
CA VAL A 170 -7.36 5.41 15.54
C VAL A 170 -6.11 4.76 14.95
N GLN A 171 -6.17 3.44 14.78
CA GLN A 171 -5.13 2.67 14.10
C GLN A 171 -5.68 2.13 12.78
N ILE A 172 -5.03 2.52 11.67
CA ILE A 172 -5.41 2.12 10.32
C ILE A 172 -4.29 1.27 9.74
N VAL A 173 -4.61 0.09 9.22
CA VAL A 173 -3.68 -0.70 8.42
C VAL A 173 -3.93 -0.43 6.94
N LEU A 174 -2.88 -0.14 6.18
CA LEU A 174 -2.89 -0.14 4.72
C LEU A 174 -1.94 -1.22 4.20
N VAL A 175 -2.50 -2.25 3.55
CA VAL A 175 -1.75 -3.26 2.81
C VAL A 175 -1.60 -2.87 1.35
N THR A 176 -0.38 -2.62 0.92
CA THR A 176 -0.04 -2.12 -0.42
C THR A 176 1.27 -2.78 -0.91
N HIS A 177 2.02 -2.10 -1.76
CA HIS A 177 3.11 -2.66 -2.53
C HIS A 177 4.41 -1.91 -2.27
N GLY A 178 5.54 -2.60 -2.48
CA GLY A 178 6.84 -2.08 -2.10
C GLY A 178 7.26 -0.84 -2.88
N GLY A 179 7.00 -0.81 -4.19
CA GLY A 179 7.33 0.36 -5.01
C GLY A 179 6.49 1.57 -4.60
N PHE A 180 5.17 1.38 -4.55
CA PHE A 180 4.24 2.43 -4.16
C PHE A 180 4.51 3.01 -2.76
N LEU A 181 4.96 2.19 -1.80
CA LEU A 181 5.26 2.64 -0.45
C LEU A 181 6.29 3.78 -0.42
N HIS A 182 7.32 3.74 -1.27
CA HIS A 182 8.35 4.79 -1.31
C HIS A 182 7.77 6.17 -1.67
N PHE A 183 6.78 6.23 -2.55
CA PHE A 183 6.06 7.47 -2.85
C PHE A 183 5.09 7.85 -1.72
N LEU A 184 4.48 6.86 -1.08
CA LEU A 184 3.53 7.08 0.01
C LEU A 184 4.19 7.72 1.23
N ILE A 185 5.38 7.26 1.62
CA ILE A 185 6.08 7.74 2.82
C ILE A 185 7.19 8.73 2.54
N GLU A 186 7.51 8.97 1.27
CA GLU A 186 8.59 9.88 0.88
C GLU A 186 9.93 9.45 1.52
N ASP A 187 10.24 8.16 1.42
CA ASP A 187 11.49 7.55 1.90
C ASP A 187 12.04 6.61 0.83
N TRP A 188 13.29 6.83 0.44
CA TRP A 188 13.98 6.06 -0.60
C TRP A 188 15.18 5.29 -0.02
N ASP A 189 15.30 5.27 1.31
CA ASP A 189 16.32 4.51 2.03
C ASP A 189 16.17 2.99 1.78
N GLY A 190 17.30 2.32 1.64
CA GLY A 190 17.39 0.87 1.55
C GLY A 190 16.90 0.26 0.24
N ILE A 191 16.59 1.05 -0.79
CA ILE A 191 16.23 0.51 -2.11
C ILE A 191 17.46 -0.13 -2.77
N PRO A 192 17.48 -1.45 -3.00
CA PRO A 192 18.63 -2.11 -3.61
C PRO A 192 18.70 -1.79 -5.11
N GLN A 193 19.89 -1.64 -5.69
CA GLN A 193 20.08 -1.34 -7.13
C GLN A 193 19.33 -2.27 -8.10
N ARG A 194 19.04 -3.51 -7.69
CA ARG A 194 18.37 -4.54 -8.51
C ARG A 194 16.97 -4.93 -8.03
N LYS A 195 16.44 -4.28 -6.99
CA LYS A 195 15.10 -4.54 -6.48
C LYS A 195 14.32 -3.23 -6.46
N GLY A 196 13.09 -3.23 -6.95
CA GLY A 196 12.25 -2.02 -6.99
C GLY A 196 11.81 -1.47 -5.64
N THR A 197 12.24 -2.06 -4.51
CA THR A 197 11.82 -1.65 -3.16
C THR A 197 12.78 -2.12 -2.06
N GLY A 198 12.90 -1.32 -1.00
CA GLY A 198 13.59 -1.63 0.25
C GLY A 198 12.72 -2.33 1.31
N TRP A 199 11.48 -2.71 0.98
CA TRP A 199 10.57 -3.39 1.89
C TRP A 199 10.63 -4.91 1.71
N ALA A 200 10.64 -5.69 2.79
CA ALA A 200 10.43 -7.14 2.73
C ALA A 200 8.94 -7.49 2.54
N ASN A 201 8.66 -8.67 1.98
CA ASN A 201 7.28 -9.15 1.89
C ASN A 201 6.69 -9.34 3.29
N ALA A 202 5.43 -8.95 3.47
CA ALA A 202 4.74 -8.90 4.76
C ALA A 202 5.45 -8.04 5.84
N GLU A 203 6.34 -7.13 5.44
CA GLU A 203 6.94 -6.16 6.38
C GLU A 203 5.91 -5.11 6.78
N ILE A 204 5.87 -4.81 8.08
CA ILE A 204 5.05 -3.76 8.68
C ILE A 204 5.90 -2.64 9.28
N ARG A 205 5.57 -1.40 8.95
CA ARG A 205 6.12 -0.19 9.57
C ARG A 205 4.98 0.72 10.02
N SER A 206 5.18 1.44 11.12
CA SER A 206 4.15 2.25 11.76
C SER A 206 4.50 3.73 11.71
N TYR A 207 3.53 4.55 11.32
CA TYR A 207 3.68 5.99 11.07
C TYR A 207 2.62 6.79 11.79
N THR A 208 2.89 8.08 11.97
CA THR A 208 1.91 9.10 12.32
C THR A 208 1.97 10.22 11.27
N PHE A 209 0.95 11.07 11.19
CA PHE A 209 1.09 12.31 10.39
C PHE A 209 2.19 13.19 10.98
N ALA A 210 3.03 13.76 10.10
CA ALA A 210 4.15 14.62 10.49
C ALA A 210 3.66 15.92 11.14
N ASP A 211 2.56 16.48 10.61
CA ASP A 211 1.84 17.59 11.20
C ASP A 211 0.66 17.07 12.05
N ALA A 212 0.80 17.19 13.37
CA ALA A 212 -0.22 16.79 14.32
C ALA A 212 -1.47 17.70 14.31
N THR A 213 -1.41 18.90 13.71
CA THR A 213 -2.57 19.79 13.59
C THR A 213 -3.52 19.38 12.48
N GLY A 214 -3.05 18.54 11.55
CA GLY A 214 -3.82 18.08 10.39
C GLY A 214 -4.01 19.13 9.29
N GLN A 215 -3.24 20.23 9.31
CA GLN A 215 -3.34 21.34 8.36
C GLN A 215 -2.41 21.19 7.16
N ASP A 216 -1.39 20.34 7.26
CA ASP A 216 -0.48 20.02 6.15
C ASP A 216 -1.27 19.58 4.91
N SER A 217 -1.08 20.27 3.78
CA SER A 217 -1.76 19.92 2.54
C SER A 217 -1.24 18.61 1.93
N GLU A 218 -0.06 18.15 2.32
CA GLU A 218 0.56 16.93 1.80
C GLU A 218 0.25 15.69 2.64
N ALA A 219 -0.19 15.92 3.88
CA ALA A 219 -0.45 14.90 4.89
C ALA A 219 0.74 13.93 5.05
N SER A 220 1.96 14.46 4.99
CA SER A 220 3.19 13.65 5.03
C SER A 220 3.25 12.81 6.31
N LEU A 221 3.87 11.64 6.19
CA LEU A 221 3.95 10.65 7.26
C LEU A 221 5.35 10.66 7.87
N LYS A 222 5.42 10.50 9.19
CA LYS A 222 6.65 10.32 9.95
C LYS A 222 6.63 8.92 10.55
N GLU A 223 7.68 8.14 10.30
CA GLU A 223 7.83 6.83 10.93
C GLU A 223 7.95 6.99 12.45
N THR A 224 7.27 6.13 13.20
CA THR A 224 7.36 6.11 14.66
C THR A 224 8.73 5.61 15.11
N ASP A 225 9.23 6.14 16.23
CA ASP A 225 10.54 5.76 16.77
C ASP A 225 10.63 4.23 17.04
N SER A 226 9.55 3.62 17.54
CA SER A 226 9.50 2.18 17.77
C SER A 226 9.55 1.36 16.48
N SER A 227 8.96 1.84 15.40
CA SER A 227 9.07 1.23 14.07
C SER A 227 10.49 1.38 13.52
N TRP A 228 11.05 2.58 13.57
CA TRP A 228 12.42 2.85 13.12
C TRP A 228 13.44 1.98 13.86
N THR A 229 13.40 1.97 15.19
CA THR A 229 14.33 1.16 16.00
C THR A 229 14.23 -0.33 15.71
N ARG A 230 13.03 -0.85 15.41
CA ARG A 230 12.86 -2.27 15.04
C ARG A 230 13.59 -2.64 13.76
N ARG A 231 13.63 -1.75 12.75
CA ARG A 231 14.23 -2.05 11.44
C ARG A 231 15.65 -1.50 11.25
N ARG A 232 16.02 -0.42 11.94
CA ARG A 232 17.26 0.35 11.76
C ARG A 232 18.05 0.54 13.06
N GLY A 233 17.52 0.12 14.21
CA GLY A 233 18.20 0.28 15.50
C GLY A 233 18.44 1.76 15.84
N GLN A 234 19.72 2.15 15.91
CA GLN A 234 20.16 3.51 16.23
C GLN A 234 20.71 4.27 15.01
N ASP A 235 20.54 3.72 13.80
CA ASP A 235 21.00 4.40 12.58
C ASP A 235 20.32 5.77 12.44
N VAL A 236 21.08 6.73 11.93
CA VAL A 236 20.59 8.10 11.69
C VAL A 236 19.80 8.10 10.38
N PRO A 237 18.56 8.62 10.36
CA PRO A 237 17.82 8.79 9.11
C PRO A 237 18.56 9.67 8.11
N LEU A 238 18.38 9.38 6.83
CA LEU A 238 18.92 10.21 5.75
C LEU A 238 18.40 11.64 5.84
N THR A 239 19.25 12.59 5.45
CA THR A 239 18.87 13.99 5.30
C THR A 239 17.92 14.19 4.12
N VAL A 240 17.22 15.33 4.11
CA VAL A 240 16.33 15.69 2.98
C VAL A 240 17.08 15.70 1.65
N ALA A 241 18.34 16.19 1.62
CA ALA A 241 19.15 16.22 0.42
C ALA A 241 19.45 14.80 -0.10
N GLU A 242 19.86 13.89 0.79
CA GLU A 242 20.13 12.49 0.43
C GLU A 242 18.86 11.77 -0.06
N GLN A 243 17.71 12.03 0.57
CA GLN A 243 16.42 11.50 0.10
C GLN A 243 16.07 12.00 -1.30
N LEU A 244 16.33 13.27 -1.60
CA LEU A 244 16.09 13.85 -2.93
C LEU A 244 17.00 13.22 -3.99
N ASP A 245 18.29 13.03 -3.69
CA ASP A 245 19.24 12.39 -4.60
C ASP A 245 18.82 10.93 -4.91
N LEU A 246 18.40 10.18 -3.89
CA LEU A 246 17.89 8.82 -4.05
C LEU A 246 16.57 8.79 -4.84
N ARG A 247 15.67 9.73 -4.59
CA ARG A 247 14.42 9.87 -5.36
C ARG A 247 14.70 10.12 -6.84
N GLU A 248 15.67 10.97 -7.17
CA GLU A 248 16.05 11.21 -8.56
C GLU A 248 16.64 9.96 -9.22
N ALA A 249 17.48 9.22 -8.49
CA ALA A 249 18.04 7.96 -8.98
C ALA A 249 16.94 6.92 -9.23
N TYR A 250 16.00 6.79 -8.30
CA TYR A 250 14.83 5.92 -8.44
C TYR A 250 13.96 6.34 -9.63
N SER A 251 13.70 7.64 -9.77
CA SER A 251 12.89 8.19 -10.87
C SER A 251 13.47 7.80 -12.23
N ARG A 252 14.78 7.97 -12.43
CA ARG A 252 15.45 7.57 -13.68
C ARG A 252 15.35 6.07 -13.95
N ALA A 253 15.47 5.23 -12.90
CA ALA A 253 15.35 3.79 -13.04
C ALA A 253 13.91 3.37 -13.42
N LEU A 254 12.92 3.98 -12.80
CA LEU A 254 11.50 3.75 -13.10
C LEU A 254 11.14 4.17 -14.53
N ASP A 255 11.60 5.35 -14.98
CA ASP A 255 11.35 5.81 -16.35
C ASP A 255 11.97 4.85 -17.37
N ALA A 256 13.18 4.36 -17.12
CA ALA A 256 13.86 3.39 -17.98
C ALA A 256 13.13 2.04 -18.01
N GLU A 257 12.66 1.54 -16.87
CA GLU A 257 11.86 0.30 -16.79
C GLU A 257 10.53 0.47 -17.54
N THR A 258 9.85 1.59 -17.33
CA THR A 258 8.56 1.88 -18.00
C THR A 258 8.73 1.87 -19.52
N ALA A 259 9.73 2.59 -20.05
CA ALA A 259 10.01 2.63 -21.48
C ALA A 259 10.37 1.25 -22.06
N MET A 260 11.07 0.41 -21.28
CA MET A 260 11.38 -0.96 -21.67
C MET A 260 10.11 -1.80 -21.80
N VAL A 261 9.21 -1.74 -20.81
CA VAL A 261 7.94 -2.48 -20.83
C VAL A 261 7.02 -2.01 -21.95
N GLU A 262 6.94 -0.71 -22.20
CA GLU A 262 6.16 -0.16 -23.33
C GLU A 262 6.65 -0.71 -24.67
N LYS A 263 7.97 -0.80 -24.84
CA LYS A 263 8.58 -1.40 -26.03
C LYS A 263 8.26 -2.89 -26.15
N GLU A 264 8.40 -3.66 -25.06
CA GLU A 264 8.07 -5.08 -25.04
C GLU A 264 6.59 -5.33 -25.43
N LEU A 265 5.67 -4.54 -24.87
CA LEU A 265 4.24 -4.63 -25.17
C LEU A 265 3.96 -4.33 -26.66
N ALA A 266 4.58 -3.30 -27.22
CA ALA A 266 4.42 -2.95 -28.63
C ALA A 266 4.97 -4.06 -29.58
N GLU A 267 6.09 -4.68 -29.22
CA GLU A 267 6.66 -5.81 -29.97
C GLU A 267 5.76 -7.06 -29.92
N MET A 268 5.12 -7.32 -28.77
CA MET A 268 4.16 -8.43 -28.65
C MET A 268 2.92 -8.20 -29.50
N GLU A 269 2.35 -6.98 -29.50
CA GLU A 269 1.16 -6.64 -30.30
C GLU A 269 1.42 -6.80 -31.80
N THR A 270 2.58 -6.35 -32.29
CA THR A 270 2.94 -6.48 -33.71
C THR A 270 3.19 -7.93 -34.16
N SER A 271 3.70 -8.78 -33.26
CA SER A 271 3.92 -10.22 -33.53
C SER A 271 2.62 -11.02 -33.59
N THR A 272 1.59 -10.66 -32.81
CA THR A 272 0.27 -11.32 -32.85
C THR A 272 -0.58 -11.03 -34.10
N VAL A 273 -0.19 -10.04 -34.91
CA VAL A 273 -0.94 -9.61 -36.12
C VAL A 273 -0.31 -10.17 -37.42
N ALA A 274 0.87 -10.81 -37.33
CA ALA A 274 1.58 -11.43 -38.44
C ALA A 274 1.33 -12.95 -38.53
#